data_AF-A0A8T5SUR2-F1
#
_entry.id   AF-A0A8T5SUR2-F1
#
_cell.length_a   1.000
_cell.length_b   1.000
_cell.length_c   1.000
_cell.angle_alpha   90.00
_cell.angle_beta   90.00
_cell.angle_gamma   90.00
#
_symmetry.space_group_name_H-M   'P 1'
#
loop_
_entity.id
_entity.type
_entity.pdbx_description
1 polymer ?
#
loop_
_entity_poly.entity_id
_entity_poly.type
_entity_poly.pdbx_seq_one_letter_code
_entity_poly.pdbx_strand_id
1 'polypeptide(L)'
;IGLITLLTGIPHIMGVNTDPTTAEGIIGMTLDELKASNPGLFDLYDFYFRFGGLSDMGFGFLVTVIASTAYRRGKRWAWYSIWSIPAFFLASAAITMSVDPSSSSILPFVTLFVILSLLGLLLPFRKFFPKGDKER
;
A
#
# COMPACT_ATOMS: atom_id res chain seq x y z
N ILE A 1 -2.11 -0.22 9.73
CA ILE A 1 -1.99 -0.09 8.26
C ILE A 1 -1.65 1.34 7.88
N GLY A 2 -2.57 2.33 7.96
CA GLY A 2 -2.26 3.71 7.56
C GLY A 2 -0.98 4.31 8.16
N LEU A 3 -0.78 4.19 9.48
CA LEU A 3 0.44 4.68 10.13
C LEU A 3 1.70 3.93 9.68
N ILE A 4 1.58 2.61 9.44
CA ILE A 4 2.70 1.80 8.97
C ILE A 4 3.09 2.26 7.56
N THR A 5 2.11 2.38 6.66
CA THR A 5 2.32 2.86 5.28
C THR A 5 2.91 4.28 5.25
N LEU A 6 2.44 5.16 6.14
CA LEU A 6 2.99 6.50 6.28
C LEU A 6 4.48 6.48 6.68
N LEU A 7 4.86 5.60 7.60
CA LEU A 7 6.24 5.47 8.06
C LEU A 7 7.15 4.78 7.03
N THR A 8 6.63 3.81 6.28
CA THR A 8 7.39 3.14 5.22
C THR A 8 7.67 4.04 4.03
N GLY A 9 6.83 5.06 3.78
CA GLY A 9 7.09 6.02 2.70
C GLY A 9 8.31 6.92 2.97
N ILE A 10 8.75 7.08 4.22
CA ILE A 10 9.92 7.91 4.57
C ILE A 10 11.21 7.39 3.93
N PRO A 11 11.65 6.13 4.14
CA PRO A 11 12.84 5.61 3.47
C PRO A 11 12.69 5.66 1.94
N HIS A 12 11.50 5.43 1.39
CA HIS A 12 11.27 5.48 -0.06
C HIS A 12 11.48 6.88 -0.66
N ILE A 13 11.01 7.95 0.01
CA ILE A 13 11.29 9.34 -0.42
C ILE A 13 12.78 9.66 -0.37
N MET A 14 13.52 9.00 0.52
CA MET A 14 14.98 9.14 0.63
C MET A 14 15.74 8.32 -0.41
N GLY A 15 15.04 7.60 -1.31
CA GLY A 15 15.66 6.74 -2.33
C GLY A 15 16.10 5.37 -1.78
N VAL A 16 15.74 5.03 -0.54
CA VAL A 16 16.10 3.74 0.06
C VAL A 16 15.07 2.71 -0.38
N ASN A 17 15.43 1.85 -1.33
CA ASN A 17 14.58 0.73 -1.70
C ASN A 17 14.66 -0.39 -0.65
N THR A 18 13.54 -0.62 0.03
CA THR A 18 13.41 -1.66 1.07
C THR A 18 13.19 -3.07 0.49
N ASP A 19 12.92 -3.17 -0.81
CA ASP A 19 12.87 -4.42 -1.57
C ASP A 19 13.55 -4.23 -2.95
N PRO A 20 14.89 -4.21 -3.00
CA PRO A 20 15.61 -4.08 -4.27
C PRO A 20 15.38 -5.28 -5.19
N THR A 21 15.09 -6.46 -4.63
CA THR A 21 15.04 -7.72 -5.38
C THR A 21 14.01 -7.72 -6.50
N THR A 22 12.84 -7.10 -6.27
CA THR A 22 11.80 -6.96 -7.30
C THR A 22 12.27 -6.06 -8.45
N ALA A 23 12.90 -4.92 -8.14
CA ALA A 23 13.41 -4.01 -9.18
C ALA A 23 14.55 -4.67 -9.98
N GLU A 24 15.49 -5.30 -9.28
CA GLU A 24 16.63 -5.98 -9.89
C GLU A 24 16.21 -7.18 -10.73
N GLY A 25 15.19 -7.93 -10.32
CA GLY A 25 14.59 -9.00 -11.12
C GLY A 25 13.98 -8.51 -12.43
N ILE A 26 13.35 -7.33 -12.42
CA ILE A 26 12.78 -6.70 -13.63
C ILE A 26 13.88 -6.14 -14.55
N ILE A 27 14.88 -5.47 -13.97
CA ILE A 27 15.96 -4.81 -14.73
C ILE A 27 16.98 -5.85 -15.25
N GLY A 28 17.16 -6.95 -14.54
CA GLY A 28 18.13 -8.00 -14.85
C GLY A 28 19.56 -7.70 -14.38
N MET A 29 19.76 -6.65 -13.59
CA MET A 29 21.03 -6.29 -12.95
C MET A 29 20.75 -5.57 -11.62
N THR A 30 21.77 -5.42 -10.79
CA THR A 30 21.67 -4.69 -9.52
C THR A 30 21.44 -3.19 -9.77
N LEU A 31 20.86 -2.49 -8.79
CA LEU A 31 20.67 -1.04 -8.90
C LEU A 31 22.01 -0.27 -8.99
N ASP A 32 23.07 -0.78 -8.36
CA ASP A 32 24.42 -0.21 -8.46
C ASP A 32 25.03 -0.40 -9.86
N GLU A 33 24.86 -1.59 -10.47
CA GLU A 33 25.26 -1.85 -11.86
C GLU A 33 24.47 -0.98 -12.85
N LEU A 34 23.17 -0.78 -12.60
CA LEU A 34 22.35 0.13 -13.40
C LEU A 34 22.89 1.56 -13.32
N LYS A 35 23.22 2.03 -12.11
CA LYS A 35 23.79 3.37 -11.91
C LYS A 35 25.13 3.54 -12.60
N ALA A 36 25.98 2.52 -12.58
CA ALA A 36 27.29 2.55 -13.24
C ALA A 36 27.19 2.49 -14.77
N SER A 37 26.26 1.70 -15.31
CA SER A 37 26.12 1.46 -16.74
C SER A 37 25.26 2.51 -17.45
N ASN A 38 24.19 2.98 -16.82
CA ASN A 38 23.28 4.00 -17.36
C ASN A 38 22.73 4.91 -16.24
N PRO A 39 23.50 5.96 -15.85
CA PRO A 39 23.10 6.88 -14.80
C PRO A 39 21.74 7.55 -15.04
N GLY A 40 21.41 7.87 -16.30
CA GLY A 40 20.14 8.53 -16.62
C GLY A 40 18.91 7.64 -16.39
N LEU A 41 19.04 6.33 -16.65
CA LEU A 41 17.98 5.38 -16.35
C LEU A 41 17.85 5.14 -14.84
N PHE A 42 18.97 5.10 -14.11
CA PHE A 42 18.96 5.06 -12.65
C PHE A 42 18.27 6.29 -12.06
N ASP A 43 18.60 7.50 -12.53
CA ASP A 43 17.98 8.74 -12.05
C ASP A 43 16.46 8.77 -12.31
N LEU A 44 16.03 8.23 -13.45
CA LEU A 44 14.60 8.08 -13.76
C LEU A 44 13.91 7.10 -12.81
N TYR A 45 14.56 5.97 -12.52
CA TYR A 45 14.07 5.00 -11.54
C TYR A 45 13.97 5.63 -10.14
N ASP A 46 15.03 6.29 -9.65
CA ASP A 46 15.04 6.96 -8.35
C ASP A 46 13.95 8.03 -8.26
N PHE A 47 13.76 8.82 -9.32
CA PHE A 47 12.69 9.81 -9.40
C PHE A 47 11.31 9.18 -9.18
N TYR A 48 10.94 8.15 -9.95
CA TYR A 48 9.63 7.51 -9.80
C TYR A 48 9.49 6.76 -8.48
N PHE A 49 10.57 6.12 -8.01
CA PHE A 49 10.57 5.40 -6.74
C PHE A 49 10.28 6.36 -5.56
N ARG A 50 10.93 7.52 -5.53
CA ARG A 50 10.73 8.54 -4.49
C ARG A 50 9.34 9.17 -4.57
N PHE A 51 8.81 9.39 -5.77
CA PHE A 51 7.42 9.80 -5.96
C PHE A 51 6.41 8.73 -5.50
N GLY A 52 6.74 7.46 -5.67
CA GLY A 52 6.02 6.33 -5.08
C GLY A 52 5.96 6.44 -3.56
N GLY A 53 7.13 6.64 -2.92
CA GLY A 53 7.20 6.86 -1.47
C GLY A 53 6.37 8.05 -0.98
N LEU A 54 6.35 9.17 -1.72
CA LEU A 54 5.51 10.32 -1.42
C LEU A 54 4.02 9.99 -1.52
N SER A 55 3.65 9.20 -2.53
CA SER A 55 2.28 8.73 -2.72
C SER A 55 1.84 7.80 -1.58
N ASP A 56 2.72 6.90 -1.14
CA ASP A 56 2.49 6.02 0.02
C ASP A 56 2.29 6.81 1.30
N MET A 57 3.09 7.87 1.52
CA MET A 57 2.89 8.78 2.65
C MET A 57 1.53 9.47 2.60
N GLY A 58 1.16 10.02 1.44
CA GLY A 58 -0.15 10.67 1.26
C GLY A 58 -1.31 9.72 1.53
N PHE A 59 -1.24 8.50 0.97
CA PHE A 59 -2.23 7.45 1.20
C PHE A 59 -2.30 7.02 2.68
N GLY A 60 -1.15 6.74 3.30
CA GLY A 60 -1.04 6.37 4.71
C GLY A 60 -1.60 7.44 5.65
N PHE A 61 -1.34 8.71 5.36
CA PHE A 61 -1.91 9.85 6.09
C PHE A 61 -3.44 9.87 5.98
N LEU A 62 -4.00 9.83 4.76
CA LEU A 62 -5.46 9.84 4.55
C LEU A 62 -6.16 8.67 5.25
N VAL A 63 -5.61 7.46 5.10
CA VAL A 63 -6.12 6.26 5.79
C VAL A 63 -6.10 6.47 7.31
N THR A 64 -5.01 7.02 7.85
CA THR A 64 -4.88 7.27 9.29
C THR A 64 -5.89 8.29 9.79
N VAL A 65 -6.10 9.39 9.06
CA VAL A 65 -7.09 10.42 9.39
C VAL A 65 -8.50 9.85 9.33
N ILE A 66 -8.88 9.17 8.25
CA ILE A 66 -10.20 8.56 8.08
C ILE A 66 -10.46 7.53 9.18
N ALA A 67 -9.49 6.65 9.45
CA ALA A 67 -9.57 5.62 10.48
C ALA A 67 -9.75 6.24 11.88
N SER A 68 -9.00 7.30 12.19
CA SER A 68 -9.00 7.94 13.51
C SER A 68 -10.19 8.86 13.75
N THR A 69 -10.90 9.28 12.70
CA THR A 69 -12.01 10.24 12.78
C THR A 69 -13.34 9.61 12.39
N ALA A 70 -13.69 9.59 11.11
CA ALA A 70 -14.98 9.19 10.59
C ALA A 70 -15.27 7.69 10.78
N TYR A 71 -14.27 6.83 10.63
CA TYR A 71 -14.40 5.39 10.83
C TYR A 71 -14.70 5.06 12.30
N ARG A 72 -13.96 5.65 13.24
CA ARG A 72 -14.24 5.55 14.69
C ARG A 72 -15.63 6.05 15.07
N ARG A 73 -16.19 7.00 14.32
CA ARG A 73 -17.56 7.50 14.51
C ARG A 73 -18.64 6.68 13.79
N GLY A 74 -18.29 5.55 13.17
CA GLY A 74 -19.26 4.68 12.48
C GLY A 74 -19.85 5.29 11.21
N LYS A 75 -19.19 6.27 10.58
CA LYS A 75 -19.70 6.91 9.35
C LYS A 75 -19.60 5.93 8.18
N ARG A 76 -20.72 5.65 7.50
CA ARG A 76 -20.80 4.68 6.40
C ARG A 76 -19.84 4.97 5.24
N TRP A 77 -19.72 6.24 4.83
CA TRP A 77 -18.78 6.61 3.77
C TRP A 77 -17.33 6.22 4.12
N ALA A 78 -16.93 6.32 5.39
CA ALA A 78 -15.59 5.95 5.82
C ALA A 78 -15.37 4.42 5.73
N TRP A 79 -16.40 3.62 5.97
CA TRP A 79 -16.35 2.17 5.74
C TRP A 79 -16.11 1.85 4.26
N TYR A 80 -16.83 2.53 3.36
CA TYR A 80 -16.60 2.38 1.92
C TYR A 80 -15.19 2.86 1.52
N SER A 81 -14.71 3.98 2.07
CA SER A 81 -13.37 4.48 1.77
C SER A 81 -12.26 3.52 2.21
N ILE A 82 -12.41 2.81 3.33
CA ILE A 82 -11.39 1.89 3.85
C ILE A 82 -11.24 0.63 2.98
N TRP A 83 -12.20 0.30 2.10
CA TRP A 83 -12.00 -0.71 1.06
C TRP A 83 -10.87 -0.39 0.08
N SER A 84 -10.45 0.87 -0.01
CA SER A 84 -9.25 1.25 -0.78
C SER A 84 -8.00 0.50 -0.31
N ILE A 85 -7.90 0.11 0.97
CA ILE A 85 -6.74 -0.59 1.51
C ILE A 85 -6.57 -1.99 0.89
N PRO A 86 -7.52 -2.95 1.04
CA PRO A 86 -7.37 -4.25 0.39
C PRO A 86 -7.29 -4.15 -1.13
N ALA A 87 -8.03 -3.21 -1.73
CA ALA A 87 -7.97 -2.99 -3.19
C ALA A 87 -6.57 -2.58 -3.65
N PHE A 88 -5.91 -1.66 -2.93
CA PHE A 88 -4.55 -1.22 -3.22
C PHE A 88 -3.55 -2.37 -3.15
N PHE A 89 -3.56 -3.17 -2.08
CA PHE A 89 -2.62 -4.29 -1.93
C PHE A 89 -2.86 -5.42 -2.94
N LEU A 90 -4.11 -5.68 -3.32
CA LEU A 90 -4.41 -6.64 -4.37
C LEU A 90 -3.97 -6.12 -5.74
N ALA A 91 -4.17 -4.84 -6.02
CA ALA A 91 -3.70 -4.21 -7.26
C ALA A 91 -2.16 -4.22 -7.34
N SER A 92 -1.45 -3.93 -6.24
CA SER A 92 0.02 -3.97 -6.22
C SER A 92 0.56 -5.37 -6.48
N ALA A 93 -0.08 -6.41 -5.91
CA ALA A 93 0.26 -7.80 -6.21
C ALA A 93 0.01 -8.14 -7.68
N ALA A 94 -1.15 -7.76 -8.22
CA ALA A 94 -1.50 -8.03 -9.61
C ALA A 94 -0.50 -7.36 -10.59
N ILE A 95 -0.11 -6.12 -10.32
CA ILE A 95 0.90 -5.41 -11.13
C ILE A 95 2.25 -6.13 -11.01
N THR A 96 2.71 -6.44 -9.80
CA THR A 96 4.01 -7.10 -9.59
C THR A 96 4.07 -8.44 -10.32
N MET A 97 3.03 -9.28 -10.16
CA MET A 97 2.94 -10.57 -10.84
C MET A 97 2.82 -10.47 -12.36
N SER A 98 2.37 -9.33 -12.90
CA SER A 98 2.29 -9.11 -14.35
C SER A 98 3.65 -8.83 -14.99
N VAL A 99 4.62 -8.34 -14.21
CA VAL A 99 5.97 -8.01 -14.67
C VAL A 99 6.97 -9.08 -14.27
N ASP A 100 6.86 -9.61 -13.05
CA ASP A 100 7.65 -10.74 -12.55
C ASP A 100 6.73 -11.79 -11.92
N PRO A 101 6.25 -12.78 -12.70
CA PRO A 101 5.40 -13.86 -12.20
C PRO A 101 6.07 -14.74 -11.13
N SER A 102 7.40 -14.70 -11.03
CA SER A 102 8.17 -15.49 -10.07
C SER A 102 8.38 -14.77 -8.73
N SER A 103 7.97 -13.50 -8.63
CA SER A 103 8.04 -12.68 -7.42
C SER A 103 7.08 -13.19 -6.34
N SER A 104 7.57 -14.18 -5.58
CA SER A 104 6.86 -14.74 -4.42
C SER A 104 7.10 -13.95 -3.14
N SER A 105 8.09 -13.05 -3.12
CA SER A 105 8.47 -12.25 -1.96
C SER A 105 7.39 -11.25 -1.52
N ILE A 106 6.59 -10.73 -2.44
CA ILE A 106 5.53 -9.75 -2.14
C ILE A 106 4.28 -10.40 -1.52
N LEU A 107 4.02 -11.68 -1.80
CA LEU A 107 2.77 -12.36 -1.46
C LEU A 107 2.51 -12.46 0.06
N PRO A 108 3.49 -12.82 0.92
CA PRO A 108 3.27 -12.84 2.36
C PRO A 108 2.87 -11.47 2.92
N PHE A 109 3.51 -10.40 2.43
CA PHE A 109 3.22 -9.04 2.85
C PHE A 109 1.82 -8.60 2.43
N VAL A 110 1.48 -8.76 1.14
CA VAL A 110 0.14 -8.44 0.63
C VAL A 110 -0.93 -9.21 1.38
N THR A 111 -0.73 -10.52 1.57
CA THR A 111 -1.69 -11.39 2.27
C THR A 111 -1.94 -10.90 3.69
N LEU A 112 -0.89 -10.56 4.44
CA LEU A 112 -1.01 -10.01 5.79
C LEU A 112 -1.84 -8.72 5.81
N PHE A 113 -1.51 -7.76 4.94
CA PHE A 113 -2.21 -6.47 4.92
C PHE A 113 -3.66 -6.59 4.45
N VAL A 114 -3.95 -7.44 3.47
CA VAL A 114 -5.31 -7.73 3.03
C VAL A 114 -6.11 -8.35 4.18
N ILE A 115 -5.60 -9.39 4.85
CA ILE A 115 -6.29 -10.02 5.99
C ILE A 115 -6.55 -9.00 7.10
N LEU A 116 -5.54 -8.23 7.52
CA LEU A 116 -5.70 -7.21 8.56
C LEU A 116 -6.71 -6.13 8.17
N SER A 117 -6.71 -5.72 6.90
CA SER A 117 -7.67 -4.73 6.41
C SER A 117 -9.10 -5.26 6.40
N LEU A 118 -9.31 -6.51 5.95
CA LEU A 118 -10.61 -7.15 5.94
C LEU A 118 -11.13 -7.39 7.37
N LEU A 119 -10.28 -7.83 8.29
CA LEU A 119 -10.64 -7.94 9.71
C LEU A 119 -11.04 -6.58 10.28
N GLY A 120 -10.23 -5.54 10.05
CA GLY A 120 -10.53 -4.18 10.50
C GLY A 120 -11.83 -3.62 9.94
N LEU A 121 -12.21 -4.04 8.74
CA LEU A 121 -13.40 -3.59 8.01
C LEU A 121 -14.67 -4.38 8.36
N LEU A 122 -14.56 -5.70 8.50
CA LEU A 122 -15.69 -6.61 8.68
C LEU A 122 -16.08 -6.81 10.16
N LEU A 123 -15.12 -6.81 11.09
CA LEU A 123 -15.41 -6.97 12.52
C LEU A 123 -16.39 -5.89 13.07
N PRO A 124 -16.22 -4.59 12.79
CA PRO A 124 -17.14 -3.57 13.25
C PRO A 124 -18.33 -3.35 12.30
N PHE A 125 -18.66 -4.26 11.38
CA PHE A 125 -19.71 -4.04 10.36
C PHE A 125 -21.04 -3.54 10.94
N ARG A 126 -21.48 -4.12 12.08
CA ARG A 126 -22.72 -3.73 12.77
C ARG A 126 -22.73 -2.28 13.26
N LYS A 127 -21.56 -1.68 13.48
CA LYS A 127 -21.41 -0.27 13.88
C LYS A 127 -21.79 0.69 12.73
N PHE A 128 -21.49 0.30 11.50
CA PHE A 128 -21.75 1.11 10.30
C PHE A 128 -23.16 0.88 9.75
N PHE A 129 -23.65 -0.35 9.91
CA PHE A 129 -24.97 -0.78 9.48
C PHE A 129 -25.73 -1.40 10.68
N PRO A 130 -26.21 -0.57 11.62
CA PRO A 130 -27.11 -1.05 12.66
C PRO A 130 -28.31 -1.71 11.98
N LYS A 131 -28.73 -2.88 12.45
CA LYS A 131 -30.02 -3.42 12.05
C LYS A 131 -31.05 -2.40 12.51
N GLY A 132 -31.84 -1.87 11.59
CA GLY A 132 -32.92 -0.97 11.97
C GLY A 132 -33.82 -1.70 12.96
N ASP A 133 -34.16 -1.03 14.05
CA ASP A 133 -35.41 -1.34 14.74
C ASP A 133 -36.49 -1.20 13.67
N LYS A 134 -37.01 -2.34 13.22
CA LYS A 134 -38.36 -2.38 12.72
C LYS A 134 -39.21 -1.97 13.91
N GLU A 135 -40.02 -0.92 13.74
CA GLU A 135 -40.95 -0.31 14.71
C GLU A 135 -40.39 0.88 15.49
N ARG A 136 -40.68 2.09 14.98
CA ARG A 136 -41.48 3.11 15.67
C ARG A 136 -42.13 4.04 14.65
#